data_AF-A0A938VIE3-F1
#
_entry.id   AF-A0A938VIE3-F1
#
_cell.length_a   1.000
_cell.length_b   1.000
_cell.length_c   1.000
_cell.angle_alpha   90.00
_cell.angle_beta   90.00
_cell.angle_gamma   90.00
#
_symmetry.space_group_name_H-M   'P 1'
#
loop_
_entity.id
_entity.type
_entity.pdbx_description
1 polymer ?
#
loop_
_entity_poly.entity_id
_entity_poly.type
_entity_poly.pdbx_seq_one_letter_code
_entity_poly.pdbx_strand_id
1 'polypeptide(L)'
;MRTEYQLKPKELAEIEKAIRQDKRAEVKQRATVIRLLHLGHKPEAVAAQQMISVPTVYNWHKLWREKGVEGLANKARPGRKPKATDAYCLKLEELLSKEPSEYGYRFAIWTSDRLRAHLEKETGIQLSEVRFRALLKKKGYRYRRPKHDLSHLQDKVAKKKAEKLLEEMKKRASETISNSSLWTKSA
;
A
#
# COMPACT_ATOMS: atom_id res chain seq x y z
N MET A 1 43.38 -2.07 -19.60
CA MET A 1 42.70 -0.96 -20.31
C MET A 1 42.86 0.31 -19.51
N ARG A 2 43.48 1.37 -20.05
CA ARG A 2 43.46 2.71 -19.43
C ARG A 2 42.02 3.23 -19.52
N THR A 3 41.38 3.49 -18.39
CA THR A 3 40.05 4.10 -18.36
C THR A 3 40.18 5.58 -18.71
N GLU A 4 39.49 6.04 -19.75
CA GLU A 4 39.47 7.45 -20.14
C GLU A 4 38.45 8.21 -19.28
N TYR A 5 38.92 9.25 -18.59
CA TYR A 5 38.11 10.11 -17.71
C TYR A 5 37.70 11.43 -18.36
N GLN A 6 38.00 11.61 -19.64
CA GLN A 6 37.65 12.82 -20.37
C GLN A 6 36.15 12.82 -20.70
N LEU A 7 35.44 13.88 -20.29
CA LEU A 7 34.02 14.07 -20.56
C LEU A 7 33.86 14.93 -21.81
N LYS A 8 32.83 14.64 -22.61
CA LYS A 8 32.40 15.53 -23.71
C LYS A 8 31.77 16.81 -23.14
N PRO A 9 31.74 17.92 -23.88
CA PRO A 9 31.15 19.18 -23.39
C PRO A 9 29.69 19.05 -22.90
N LYS A 10 28.88 18.22 -23.58
CA LYS A 10 27.50 17.93 -23.16
C LYS A 10 27.43 17.19 -21.82
N GLU A 11 28.23 16.14 -21.68
CA GLU A 11 28.35 15.34 -20.46
C GLU A 11 28.83 16.17 -19.26
N LEU A 12 29.78 17.07 -19.52
CA LEU A 12 30.29 18.00 -18.51
C LEU A 12 29.19 18.94 -18.01
N ALA A 13 28.38 19.50 -18.90
CA ALA A 13 27.26 20.35 -18.53
C ALA A 13 26.20 19.60 -17.70
N GLU A 14 25.91 18.34 -18.03
CA GLU A 14 25.00 17.49 -17.26
C GLU A 14 25.52 17.22 -15.84
N ILE A 15 26.80 16.89 -15.71
CA ILE A 15 27.45 16.66 -14.41
C ILE A 15 27.44 17.94 -13.57
N GLU A 16 27.77 19.09 -14.14
CA GLU A 16 27.70 20.36 -13.42
C GLU A 16 26.28 20.71 -12.97
N LYS A 17 25.30 20.46 -13.83
CA LYS A 17 23.88 20.65 -13.50
C LYS A 17 23.48 19.74 -12.35
N ALA A 18 23.89 18.47 -12.36
CA ALA A 18 23.61 17.52 -11.28
C ALA A 18 24.24 17.97 -9.95
N ILE A 19 25.48 18.45 -9.96
CA ILE A 19 26.16 18.97 -8.77
C ILE A 19 25.40 20.16 -8.16
N ARG A 20 24.93 21.10 -9.00
CA ARG A 20 24.26 22.33 -8.53
C ARG A 20 22.79 22.09 -8.12
N GLN A 21 22.03 21.35 -8.94
CA GLN A 21 20.57 21.37 -8.90
C GLN A 21 19.91 20.06 -8.42
N ASP A 22 20.61 18.92 -8.39
CA ASP A 22 19.97 17.66 -8.02
C ASP A 22 19.52 17.67 -6.54
N LYS A 23 18.34 17.13 -6.26
CA LYS A 23 17.81 17.05 -4.89
C LYS A 23 18.46 15.93 -4.09
N ARG A 24 18.99 14.91 -4.78
CA ARG A 24 19.61 13.71 -4.20
C ARG A 24 21.06 14.02 -3.80
N ALA A 25 21.35 13.99 -2.51
CA ALA A 25 22.69 14.28 -1.99
C ALA A 25 23.74 13.28 -2.50
N GLU A 26 23.36 12.01 -2.65
CA GLU A 26 24.23 10.98 -3.19
C GLU A 26 24.59 11.24 -4.65
N VAL A 27 23.67 11.77 -5.46
CA VAL A 27 23.95 12.07 -6.87
C VAL A 27 24.91 13.23 -6.97
N LYS A 28 24.74 14.27 -6.15
CA LYS A 28 25.67 15.41 -6.06
C LYS A 28 27.09 14.96 -5.73
N GLN A 29 27.26 14.16 -4.68
CA GLN A 29 28.57 13.65 -4.28
C GLN A 29 29.23 12.84 -5.41
N ARG A 30 28.47 11.90 -6.00
CA ARG A 30 28.95 11.02 -7.06
C ARG A 30 29.29 11.78 -8.34
N ALA A 31 28.52 12.81 -8.69
CA ALA A 31 28.79 13.71 -9.80
C ALA A 31 30.06 14.53 -9.57
N THR A 32 30.30 15.00 -8.33
CA THR A 32 31.56 15.66 -7.95
C THR A 32 32.76 14.74 -8.15
N VAL A 33 32.66 13.46 -7.79
CA VAL A 33 33.73 12.47 -8.04
C VAL A 33 34.07 12.38 -9.53
N ILE A 34 33.06 12.30 -10.40
CA ILE A 34 33.27 12.24 -11.85
C ILE A 34 33.91 13.53 -12.37
N ARG A 35 33.49 14.69 -11.85
CA ARG A 35 34.12 15.96 -12.20
C ARG A 35 35.59 16.02 -11.77
N LEU A 36 35.94 15.50 -10.59
CA LEU A 36 37.34 15.45 -10.15
C LEU A 36 38.18 14.54 -11.06
N LEU A 37 37.64 13.40 -11.50
CA LEU A 37 38.31 12.55 -12.48
C LEU A 37 38.51 13.27 -13.82
N HIS A 38 37.52 14.05 -14.27
CA HIS A 38 37.62 14.85 -15.48
C HIS A 38 38.76 15.90 -15.42
N LEU A 39 38.95 16.50 -14.25
CA LEU A 39 40.01 17.48 -14.00
C LEU A 39 41.41 16.85 -13.92
N GLY A 40 41.53 15.53 -14.07
CA GLY A 40 42.79 14.81 -14.09
C GLY A 40 43.27 14.31 -12.73
N HIS A 41 42.45 14.42 -11.66
CA HIS A 41 42.80 13.84 -10.38
C HIS A 41 42.84 12.31 -10.46
N LYS A 42 43.89 11.70 -9.89
CA LYS A 42 44.02 10.24 -9.82
C LYS A 42 42.89 9.64 -8.97
N PRO A 43 42.34 8.46 -9.32
CA PRO A 43 41.29 7.80 -8.54
C PRO A 43 41.62 7.62 -7.06
N GLU A 44 42.89 7.35 -6.72
CA GLU A 44 43.38 7.24 -5.35
C GLU A 44 43.25 8.54 -4.56
N ALA A 45 43.62 9.67 -5.18
CA ALA A 45 43.50 10.99 -4.56
C ALA A 45 42.03 11.39 -4.38
N VAL A 46 41.18 11.11 -5.38
CA VAL A 46 39.74 11.39 -5.30
C VAL A 46 39.08 10.53 -4.20
N ALA A 47 39.45 9.26 -4.11
CA ALA A 47 38.98 8.35 -3.07
C ALA A 47 39.32 8.87 -1.67
N ALA A 48 40.56 9.29 -1.45
CA ALA A 48 41.00 9.89 -0.20
C ALA A 48 40.26 11.21 0.11
N GLN A 49 40.13 12.13 -0.86
CA GLN A 49 39.45 13.41 -0.69
C GLN A 49 37.97 13.26 -0.37
N GLN A 50 37.32 12.21 -0.88
CA GLN A 50 35.89 11.94 -0.70
C GLN A 50 35.60 10.92 0.41
N MET A 51 36.63 10.43 1.12
CA MET A 51 36.55 9.42 2.17
C MET A 51 35.81 8.13 1.73
N ILE A 52 36.09 7.68 0.51
CA ILE A 52 35.52 6.45 -0.09
C ILE A 52 36.63 5.50 -0.53
N SER A 53 36.29 4.25 -0.81
CA SER A 53 37.25 3.30 -1.35
C SER A 53 37.50 3.52 -2.85
N VAL A 54 38.72 3.24 -3.30
CA VAL A 54 39.09 3.31 -4.73
C VAL A 54 38.16 2.49 -5.63
N PRO A 55 37.74 1.25 -5.27
CA PRO A 55 36.74 0.50 -6.05
C PRO A 55 35.40 1.23 -6.21
N THR A 56 35.00 2.04 -5.23
CA THR A 56 33.76 2.83 -5.29
C THR A 56 33.84 3.90 -6.38
N VAL A 57 34.99 4.58 -6.50
CA VAL A 57 35.25 5.57 -7.56
C VAL A 57 35.10 4.92 -8.94
N TYR A 58 35.75 3.77 -9.16
CA TYR A 58 35.63 3.02 -10.41
C TYR A 58 34.19 2.59 -10.72
N ASN A 59 33.48 2.11 -9.70
CA ASN A 59 32.09 1.68 -9.85
C ASN A 59 31.17 2.85 -10.25
N TRP A 60 31.32 4.02 -9.61
CA TRP A 60 30.54 5.20 -9.96
C TRP A 60 30.84 5.71 -11.37
N HIS A 61 32.12 5.73 -11.76
CA HIS A 61 32.51 6.07 -13.13
C HIS A 61 31.87 5.10 -14.14
N LYS A 62 31.92 3.79 -13.88
CA LYS A 62 31.29 2.77 -14.72
C LYS A 62 29.77 2.97 -14.83
N LEU A 63 29.08 3.14 -13.69
CA LEU A 63 27.63 3.35 -13.66
C LEU A 63 27.20 4.60 -14.43
N TRP A 64 27.97 5.68 -14.31
CA TRP A 64 27.73 6.90 -15.06
C TRP A 64 27.95 6.71 -16.56
N ARG A 65 29.02 6.02 -16.98
CA ARG A 65 29.23 5.70 -18.40
C ARG A 65 28.12 4.84 -19.00
N GLU A 66 27.50 3.96 -18.22
CA GLU A 66 26.41 3.09 -18.68
C GLU A 66 25.04 3.79 -18.70
N LYS A 67 24.76 4.69 -17.74
CA LYS A 67 23.39 5.18 -17.45
C LYS A 67 23.29 6.68 -17.23
N GLY A 68 24.36 7.43 -17.46
CA GLY A 68 24.44 8.86 -17.20
C GLY A 68 24.23 9.22 -15.73
N VAL A 69 23.71 10.42 -15.48
CA VAL A 69 23.46 10.95 -14.13
C VAL A 69 22.49 10.07 -13.33
N GLU A 70 21.47 9.49 -13.97
CA GLU A 70 20.52 8.58 -13.30
C GLU A 70 21.18 7.29 -12.83
N GLY A 71 22.27 6.86 -13.47
CA GLY A 71 23.11 5.75 -13.00
C GLY A 71 23.74 5.99 -11.63
N LEU A 72 23.91 7.26 -11.25
CA LEU A 72 24.47 7.66 -9.96
C LEU A 72 23.42 7.72 -8.86
N ALA A 73 22.12 7.61 -9.17
CA ALA A 73 21.09 7.55 -8.17
C ALA A 73 21.07 6.19 -7.47
N ASN A 74 20.63 6.16 -6.22
CA ASN A 74 20.35 4.88 -5.58
C ASN A 74 19.17 4.20 -6.30
N LYS A 75 19.39 2.96 -6.74
CA LYS A 75 18.27 2.13 -7.20
C LYS A 75 17.32 1.89 -6.04
N ALA A 76 16.01 1.90 -6.35
CA ALA A 76 15.00 1.44 -5.42
C ALA A 76 15.37 0.02 -4.97
N ARG A 77 15.66 -0.14 -3.68
CA ARG A 77 15.95 -1.46 -3.11
C ARG A 77 14.60 -2.17 -3.02
N PRO A 78 14.38 -3.28 -3.76
CA PRO A 78 13.18 -4.06 -3.53
C PRO A 78 13.21 -4.52 -2.07
N GLY A 79 12.16 -4.18 -1.33
CA GLY A 79 12.02 -4.64 0.05
C GLY A 79 11.94 -6.17 0.12
N ARG A 80 11.82 -6.71 1.34
CA ARG A 80 11.58 -8.16 1.52
C ARG A 80 10.39 -8.60 0.66
N LYS A 81 10.59 -9.65 -0.13
CA LYS A 81 9.52 -10.22 -0.96
C LYS A 81 8.26 -10.47 -0.10
N PRO A 82 7.07 -10.10 -0.58
CA PRO A 82 5.84 -10.30 0.19
C PRO A 82 5.64 -11.79 0.47
N LYS A 83 5.15 -12.12 1.68
CA LYS A 83 4.79 -13.50 2.04
C LYS A 83 3.61 -14.01 1.23
N ALA A 84 2.70 -13.12 0.83
CA ALA A 84 1.60 -13.45 -0.08
C ALA A 84 2.14 -13.50 -1.51
N THR A 85 2.55 -14.69 -1.95
CA THR A 85 2.96 -14.97 -3.34
C THR A 85 1.74 -14.90 -4.28
N ASP A 86 1.96 -14.81 -5.59
CA ASP A 86 0.88 -14.84 -6.57
C ASP A 86 0.03 -16.13 -6.46
N ALA A 87 0.67 -17.28 -6.21
CA ALA A 87 -0.02 -18.53 -5.93
C ALA A 87 -0.94 -18.46 -4.70
N TYR A 88 -0.53 -17.73 -3.65
CA TYR A 88 -1.39 -17.48 -2.48
C TYR A 88 -2.60 -16.63 -2.85
N CYS A 89 -2.42 -15.65 -3.74
CA CYS A 89 -3.52 -14.80 -4.20
C CYS A 89 -4.53 -15.57 -5.05
N LEU A 90 -4.06 -16.48 -5.92
CA LEU A 90 -4.95 -17.33 -6.72
C LEU A 90 -5.81 -18.23 -5.83
N LYS A 91 -5.19 -18.90 -4.84
CA LYS A 91 -5.94 -19.71 -3.86
C LYS A 91 -6.94 -18.88 -3.05
N LEU A 92 -6.60 -17.65 -2.68
CA LEU A 92 -7.53 -16.76 -2.01
C LEU A 92 -8.76 -16.41 -2.90
N GLU A 93 -8.55 -16.20 -4.19
CA GLU A 93 -9.61 -15.90 -5.15
C GLU A 93 -10.51 -17.12 -5.37
N GLU A 94 -9.95 -18.32 -5.47
CA GLU A 94 -10.69 -19.60 -5.52
C GLU A 94 -11.49 -19.86 -4.24
N LEU A 95 -10.90 -19.59 -3.08
CA LEU A 95 -11.57 -19.76 -1.80
C LEU A 95 -12.77 -18.83 -1.63
N LEU A 96 -12.68 -17.61 -2.16
CA LEU A 96 -13.74 -16.61 -2.11
C LEU A 96 -14.86 -16.85 -3.13
N SER A 97 -14.62 -17.64 -4.19
CA SER A 97 -15.66 -17.98 -5.18
C SER A 97 -16.58 -19.11 -4.74
N LYS A 98 -16.17 -19.87 -3.71
CA LYS A 98 -16.89 -21.04 -3.20
C LYS A 98 -17.46 -20.80 -1.82
N GLU A 99 -18.55 -21.50 -1.51
CA GLU A 99 -19.13 -21.45 -0.17
C GLU A 99 -18.30 -22.27 0.82
N PRO A 100 -18.24 -21.89 2.12
CA PRO A 100 -17.50 -22.68 3.09
C PRO A 100 -18.04 -24.11 3.29
N SER A 101 -19.31 -24.33 2.95
CA SER A 101 -19.96 -25.65 2.94
C SER A 101 -19.26 -26.64 2.00
N GLU A 102 -18.77 -26.17 0.84
CA GLU A 102 -18.04 -26.99 -0.14
C GLU A 102 -16.70 -27.49 0.41
N TYR A 103 -16.12 -26.77 1.38
CA TYR A 103 -14.90 -27.15 2.08
C TYR A 103 -15.16 -27.94 3.37
N GLY A 104 -16.41 -28.36 3.61
CA GLY A 104 -16.80 -29.13 4.79
C GLY A 104 -16.92 -28.30 6.07
N TYR A 105 -16.99 -26.97 5.98
CA TYR A 105 -17.19 -26.12 7.15
C TYR A 105 -18.67 -25.96 7.51
N ARG A 106 -18.94 -25.97 8.82
CA ARG A 106 -20.30 -25.79 9.37
C ARG A 106 -20.78 -24.33 9.40
N PHE A 107 -19.95 -23.39 8.95
CA PHE A 107 -20.30 -21.97 8.96
C PHE A 107 -20.67 -21.49 7.55
N ALA A 108 -21.57 -20.51 7.46
CA ALA A 108 -22.02 -19.97 6.19
C ALA A 108 -21.18 -18.80 5.65
N ILE A 109 -20.36 -18.15 6.50
CA ILE A 109 -19.70 -16.88 6.15
C ILE A 109 -18.19 -16.96 6.35
N TRP A 110 -17.46 -16.51 5.32
CA TRP A 110 -16.03 -16.26 5.38
C TRP A 110 -15.72 -14.96 6.14
N THR A 111 -15.11 -15.10 7.31
CA THR A 111 -14.48 -13.99 8.05
C THR A 111 -12.98 -13.95 7.75
N SER A 112 -12.30 -12.83 7.99
CA SER A 112 -10.85 -12.72 7.75
C SER A 112 -10.02 -13.81 8.43
N ASP A 113 -10.37 -14.17 9.66
CA ASP A 113 -9.61 -15.18 10.41
C ASP A 113 -9.85 -16.60 9.90
N ARG A 114 -11.07 -16.90 9.43
CA ARG A 114 -11.41 -18.18 8.80
C ARG A 114 -10.68 -18.35 7.47
N LEU A 115 -10.66 -17.32 6.63
CA LEU A 115 -9.90 -17.32 5.39
C LEU A 115 -8.40 -17.52 5.64
N ARG A 116 -7.85 -16.79 6.62
CA ARG A 116 -6.44 -16.95 7.01
C ARG A 116 -6.13 -18.36 7.50
N ALA A 117 -6.95 -18.91 8.39
CA ALA A 117 -6.73 -20.25 8.93
C ALA A 117 -6.83 -21.33 7.85
N HIS A 118 -7.74 -21.19 6.89
CA HIS A 118 -7.85 -22.10 5.77
C HIS A 118 -6.62 -21.99 4.84
N LEU A 119 -6.24 -20.77 4.46
CA LEU A 119 -5.08 -20.54 3.60
C LEU A 119 -3.76 -20.93 4.26
N GLU A 120 -3.64 -20.81 5.58
CA GLU A 120 -2.49 -21.30 6.34
C GLU A 120 -2.38 -22.83 6.24
N LYS A 121 -3.51 -23.56 6.33
CA LYS A 121 -3.54 -25.02 6.14
C LYS A 121 -3.14 -25.44 4.73
N GLU A 122 -3.60 -24.72 3.70
CA GLU A 122 -3.33 -25.08 2.31
C GLU A 122 -1.97 -24.61 1.76
N THR A 123 -1.42 -23.53 2.30
CA THR A 123 -0.19 -22.92 1.77
C THR A 123 1.00 -22.98 2.73
N GLY A 124 0.75 -23.26 4.02
CA GLY A 124 1.76 -23.15 5.08
C GLY A 124 2.17 -21.70 5.38
N ILE A 125 1.56 -20.71 4.74
CA ILE A 125 1.94 -19.30 4.87
C ILE A 125 1.03 -18.62 5.88
N GLN A 126 1.60 -18.30 7.04
CA GLN A 126 0.91 -17.48 8.03
C GLN A 126 1.09 -15.98 7.76
N LEU A 127 -0.03 -15.31 7.51
CA LEU A 127 -0.13 -13.84 7.45
C LEU A 127 -0.77 -13.31 8.72
N SER A 128 -0.26 -12.17 9.22
CA SER A 128 -0.94 -11.43 10.28
C SER A 128 -2.25 -10.82 9.76
N GLU A 129 -3.19 -10.55 10.66
CA GLU A 129 -4.52 -10.03 10.30
C GLU A 129 -4.43 -8.73 9.50
N VAL A 130 -3.60 -7.80 9.96
CA VAL A 130 -3.37 -6.50 9.31
C VAL A 130 -2.86 -6.69 7.88
N ARG A 131 -1.91 -7.61 7.66
CA ARG A 131 -1.35 -7.89 6.33
C ARG A 131 -2.38 -8.54 5.42
N PHE A 132 -3.21 -9.43 5.97
CA PHE A 132 -4.27 -10.09 5.22
C PHE A 132 -5.38 -9.09 4.81
N ARG A 133 -5.80 -8.21 5.72
CA ARG A 133 -6.75 -7.13 5.39
C ARG A 133 -6.19 -6.16 4.35
N ALA A 134 -4.90 -5.82 4.44
CA ALA A 134 -4.22 -5.00 3.42
C ALA A 134 -4.17 -5.71 2.05
N LEU A 135 -3.93 -7.03 2.04
CA LEU A 135 -3.99 -7.85 0.82
C LEU A 135 -5.38 -7.82 0.18
N LEU A 136 -6.44 -8.07 0.97
CA LEU A 136 -7.82 -8.01 0.51
C LEU A 136 -8.17 -6.63 -0.08
N LYS A 137 -7.77 -5.55 0.61
CA LYS A 137 -7.97 -4.18 0.12
C LYS A 137 -7.24 -3.94 -1.20
N LYS A 138 -6.00 -4.42 -1.34
CA LYS A 138 -5.20 -4.30 -2.58
C LYS A 138 -5.86 -5.05 -3.74
N LYS A 139 -6.55 -6.16 -3.46
CA LYS A 139 -7.31 -6.95 -4.43
C LYS A 139 -8.73 -6.40 -4.69
N GLY A 140 -9.10 -5.29 -4.08
CA GLY A 140 -10.40 -4.64 -4.29
C GLY A 140 -11.55 -5.21 -3.46
N TYR A 141 -11.29 -6.19 -2.58
CA TYR A 141 -12.31 -6.73 -1.69
C TYR A 141 -12.65 -5.72 -0.60
N ARG A 142 -13.95 -5.57 -0.34
CA ARG A 142 -14.47 -4.74 0.75
C ARG A 142 -15.22 -5.60 1.75
N TYR A 143 -14.97 -5.35 3.02
CA TYR A 143 -15.75 -5.95 4.08
C TYR A 143 -17.19 -5.41 4.04
N ARG A 144 -18.16 -6.29 3.82
CA ARG A 144 -19.58 -5.97 3.96
C ARG A 144 -20.05 -6.52 5.29
N ARG A 145 -20.76 -5.70 6.07
CA ARG A 145 -21.42 -6.17 7.29
C ARG A 145 -22.71 -6.88 6.87
N PRO A 146 -22.86 -8.20 7.13
CA PRO A 146 -24.14 -8.87 6.90
C PRO A 146 -25.20 -8.17 7.75
N LYS A 147 -26.30 -7.75 7.11
CA LYS A 147 -27.45 -7.21 7.83
C LYS A 147 -28.28 -8.41 8.28
N HIS A 148 -28.49 -8.55 9.58
CA HIS A 148 -29.42 -9.55 10.08
C HIS A 148 -30.84 -9.10 9.69
N ASP A 149 -31.38 -9.73 8.65
CA ASP A 149 -32.71 -9.40 8.15
C ASP A 149 -33.73 -10.42 8.66
N LEU A 150 -34.58 -9.98 9.58
CA LEU A 150 -35.70 -10.76 10.09
C LEU A 150 -36.95 -10.65 9.21
N SER A 151 -36.88 -10.00 8.04
CA SER A 151 -38.03 -9.84 7.14
C SER A 151 -38.68 -11.17 6.74
N HIS A 152 -37.90 -12.25 6.69
CA HIS A 152 -38.39 -13.60 6.39
C HIS A 152 -39.20 -14.23 7.54
N LEU A 153 -39.02 -13.78 8.79
CA LEU A 153 -39.81 -14.18 9.96
C LEU A 153 -40.98 -13.22 10.26
N GLN A 154 -41.10 -12.09 9.55
CA GLN A 154 -42.15 -11.11 9.81
C GLN A 154 -43.52 -11.59 9.32
N ASP A 155 -44.53 -11.50 10.18
CA ASP A 155 -45.92 -11.61 9.77
C ASP A 155 -46.32 -10.39 8.92
N LYS A 156 -46.60 -10.65 7.63
CA LYS A 156 -46.98 -9.64 6.64
C LYS A 156 -48.26 -8.91 7.00
N VAL A 157 -49.19 -9.56 7.71
CA VAL A 157 -50.48 -8.97 8.09
C VAL A 157 -50.29 -7.98 9.24
N ALA A 158 -49.55 -8.38 10.27
CA ALA A 158 -49.23 -7.53 11.42
C ALA A 158 -48.46 -6.27 10.99
N LYS A 159 -47.49 -6.42 10.08
CA LYS A 159 -46.71 -5.29 9.54
C LYS A 159 -47.57 -4.27 8.80
N LYS A 160 -48.45 -4.71 7.90
CA LYS A 160 -49.36 -3.82 7.16
C LYS A 160 -50.32 -3.07 8.08
N LYS A 161 -50.79 -3.71 9.16
CA LYS A 161 -51.63 -3.06 10.18
C LYS A 161 -50.84 -1.98 10.92
N ALA A 162 -49.62 -2.30 11.35
CA ALA A 162 -48.73 -1.34 12.00
C ALA A 162 -48.40 -0.15 11.09
N GLU A 163 -48.12 -0.38 9.80
CA GLU A 163 -47.86 0.68 8.82
C GLU A 163 -49.05 1.63 8.65
N LYS A 164 -50.28 1.09 8.58
CA LYS A 164 -51.51 1.91 8.53
C LYS A 164 -51.71 2.74 9.80
N LEU A 165 -51.54 2.13 10.97
CA LEU A 165 -51.62 2.83 12.26
C LEU A 165 -50.58 3.95 12.37
N LEU A 166 -49.36 3.72 11.87
CA LEU A 166 -48.27 4.68 11.91
C LEU A 166 -48.52 5.86 10.94
N GLU A 167 -49.10 5.59 9.77
CA GLU A 167 -49.57 6.62 8.84
C GLU A 167 -50.72 7.45 9.42
N GLU A 168 -51.68 6.82 10.10
CA GLU A 168 -52.76 7.52 10.80
C GLU A 168 -52.22 8.40 11.95
N MET A 169 -51.23 7.90 12.70
CA MET A 169 -50.55 8.65 13.76
C MET A 169 -49.73 9.82 13.22
N LYS A 170 -49.09 9.68 12.04
CA LYS A 170 -48.36 10.77 11.37
C LYS A 170 -49.27 11.86 10.82
N LYS A 171 -50.48 11.50 10.37
CA LYS A 171 -51.46 12.44 9.82
C LYS A 171 -52.17 13.26 10.89
N ARG A 172 -52.28 12.73 12.12
CA ARG A 172 -52.64 13.55 13.27
C ARG A 172 -51.47 14.48 13.56
N ALA A 173 -51.75 15.78 13.73
CA ALA A 173 -50.74 16.70 14.25
C ALA A 173 -50.24 16.13 15.59
N SER A 174 -48.92 16.00 15.75
CA SER A 174 -48.36 15.76 17.07
C SER A 174 -48.80 16.93 17.94
N GLU A 175 -49.65 16.70 18.93
CA GLU A 175 -49.79 17.65 20.04
C GLU A 175 -48.42 17.68 20.72
N THR A 176 -47.61 18.67 20.35
CA THR A 176 -46.24 18.78 20.82
C THR A 176 -46.27 19.05 22.32
N ILE A 177 -46.23 18.01 23.14
CA ILE A 177 -45.75 18.16 24.51
C ILE A 177 -44.24 18.32 24.37
N SER A 178 -43.77 19.54 24.60
CA SER A 178 -42.34 19.83 24.72
C SER A 178 -41.74 18.95 25.81
N ASN A 179 -40.87 18.00 25.45
CA ASN A 179 -40.15 17.14 26.39
C ASN A 179 -38.95 17.84 27.07
N SER A 180 -38.90 19.17 27.06
CA SER A 180 -37.79 19.95 27.64
C SER A 180 -38.00 20.38 29.10
N SER A 181 -39.16 20.10 29.72
CA SER A 181 -39.37 20.37 31.15
C SER A 181 -39.91 19.14 31.90
N LEU A 182 -39.36 18.89 33.09
CA LEU A 182 -39.90 17.91 34.06
C LEU A 182 -41.14 18.41 34.81
N TRP A 183 -41.71 19.55 34.40
CA TRP A 183 -42.81 20.24 35.08
C TRP A 183 -43.81 20.78 34.05
N THR A 184 -45.10 20.56 34.27
CA THR A 184 -46.24 21.11 33.52
C THR A 184 -47.17 21.86 34.48
N LYS A 185 -47.70 23.04 34.09
CA LYS A 185 -48.60 23.86 34.93
C LYS A 185 -50.04 23.73 34.45
N SER A 186 -50.94 23.49 35.39
CA SER A 186 -52.37 23.24 35.19
C SER A 186 -53.21 24.52 35.01
N ALA A 187 -54.23 24.39 34.15
CA ALA A 187 -55.35 25.28 33.83
C ALA A 187 -55.02 26.55 33.02
#